data_AF-A0A3A1WZ84-F1
#
_entry.id   AF-A0A3A1WZ84-F1
#
_cell.length_a   1.000
_cell.length_b   1.000
_cell.length_c   1.000
_cell.angle_alpha   90.00
_cell.angle_beta   90.00
_cell.angle_gamma   90.00
#
_symmetry.space_group_name_H-M   'P 1'
#
loop_
_entity.id
_entity.type
_entity.pdbx_description
1 polymer ?
#
loop_
_entity_poly.entity_id
_entity_poly.type
_entity_poly.pdbx_seq_one_letter_code
_entity_poly.pdbx_strand_id
1 'polypeptide(L)'
;MNKTSSVEESSRIQVKDFENLLKVSHIYVTASSKRLESERLVSPSWFIRRLNPISRFIGALLLCLPMFVTLDIVSASIAFGLDILLFAIAGVTPWYVLRHTWPVWIAASGSFISVLLYGQSSGDDIFKFGWMHISQGSLYLAICTFVRVASVAVPGVILAIGLDPTDLADGLVQILHFSPRFVYGALAGLRMFSLLQNDWRAFGLARRSRGISDGKALQRMLSQSFGLLVLSIRRGTKLATAMEARAFGSSIKRVPARKSKLTAYDW
;
A
#
# COMPACT_ATOMS: atom_id res chain seq x y z
N MET A 1 78.30 10.31 7.00
CA MET A 1 77.29 11.24 6.45
C MET A 1 76.03 10.45 6.08
N ASN A 2 75.23 9.95 7.05
CA ASN A 2 73.84 9.49 6.76
C ASN A 2 72.96 9.08 7.97
N LYS A 3 73.24 9.51 9.22
CA LYS A 3 72.43 9.07 10.39
C LYS A 3 71.40 10.10 10.85
N THR A 4 71.55 11.38 10.47
CA THR A 4 70.64 12.47 10.84
C THR A 4 69.44 12.60 9.89
N SER A 5 69.61 12.24 8.61
CA SER A 5 68.55 12.26 7.59
C SER A 5 67.42 11.25 7.86
N SER A 6 67.75 10.04 8.33
CA SER A 6 66.76 8.97 8.58
C SER A 6 65.83 9.26 9.77
N VAL A 7 66.29 10.04 10.77
CA VAL A 7 65.50 10.39 11.97
C VAL A 7 64.54 11.56 11.67
N GLU A 8 64.99 12.52 10.86
CA GLU A 8 64.12 13.61 10.37
C GLU A 8 63.04 13.10 9.42
N GLU A 9 63.32 12.08 8.60
CA GLU A 9 62.35 11.52 7.68
C GLU A 9 61.27 10.70 8.42
N SER A 10 61.66 9.90 9.43
CA SER A 10 60.74 9.11 10.25
C SER A 10 59.82 9.99 11.14
N SER A 11 60.35 11.08 11.70
CA SER A 11 59.54 12.05 12.46
C SER A 11 58.60 12.87 11.58
N ARG A 12 59.01 13.20 10.34
CA ARG A 12 58.18 13.95 9.38
C ARG A 12 57.03 13.11 8.80
N ILE A 13 57.20 11.78 8.70
CA ILE A 13 56.14 10.84 8.31
C ILE A 13 55.09 10.72 9.42
N GLN A 14 55.51 10.56 10.69
CA GLN A 14 54.58 10.45 11.84
C GLN A 14 53.68 11.68 12.02
N VAL A 15 54.21 12.90 11.84
CA VAL A 15 53.45 14.14 12.04
C VAL A 15 52.42 14.37 10.92
N LYS A 16 52.79 14.10 9.65
CA LYS A 16 51.85 14.21 8.52
C LYS A 16 50.72 13.19 8.59
N ASP A 17 51.01 11.98 9.06
CA ASP A 17 49.99 10.95 9.25
C ASP A 17 49.05 11.31 10.41
N PHE A 18 49.54 11.94 11.48
CA PHE A 18 48.72 12.47 12.57
C PHE A 18 47.80 13.63 12.13
N GLU A 19 48.31 14.56 11.32
CA GLU A 19 47.49 15.63 10.72
C GLU A 19 46.43 15.07 9.76
N ASN A 20 46.77 14.06 8.96
CA ASN A 20 45.81 13.38 8.09
C ASN A 20 44.75 12.61 8.89
N LEU A 21 45.11 11.99 10.02
CA LEU A 21 44.17 11.33 10.94
C LEU A 21 43.24 12.34 11.65
N LEU A 22 43.74 13.52 12.02
CA LEU A 22 42.93 14.62 12.56
C LEU A 22 41.98 15.23 11.52
N LYS A 23 42.35 15.20 10.23
CA LYS A 23 41.46 15.58 9.12
C LYS A 23 40.30 14.61 8.93
N VAL A 24 40.50 13.34 9.29
CA VAL A 24 39.50 12.26 9.19
C VAL A 24 38.62 12.14 10.45
N SER A 25 39.03 12.75 11.58
CA SER A 25 38.32 12.62 12.86
C SER A 25 37.03 13.45 12.98
N HIS A 26 36.85 14.45 12.12
CA HIS A 26 35.64 15.27 12.07
C HIS A 26 34.71 14.79 10.95
N ILE A 27 33.96 13.72 11.22
CA ILE A 27 32.77 13.42 10.44
C ILE A 27 31.76 14.55 10.72
N TYR A 28 31.58 15.46 9.77
CA TYR A 28 30.53 16.47 9.82
C TYR A 28 29.17 15.78 9.76
N VAL A 29 28.63 15.42 10.92
CA VAL A 29 27.26 14.92 11.03
C VAL A 29 26.34 16.12 10.86
N THR A 30 25.78 16.28 9.67
CA THR A 30 24.72 17.27 9.42
C THR A 30 23.63 17.06 10.46
N ALA A 31 23.38 18.09 11.28
CA ALA A 31 22.34 18.09 12.29
C ALA A 31 21.02 17.62 11.66
N SER A 32 20.27 16.76 12.37
CA SER A 32 19.05 16.15 11.82
C SER A 32 18.04 17.20 11.31
N SER A 33 18.08 18.43 11.83
CA SER A 33 17.24 19.55 11.40
C SER A 33 17.58 20.12 10.02
N LYS A 34 18.80 19.90 9.51
CA LYS A 34 19.27 20.36 8.19
C LYS A 34 19.26 19.26 7.13
N ARG A 35 18.89 18.02 7.47
CA ARG A 35 18.76 16.93 6.50
C ARG A 35 17.45 17.07 5.74
N LEU A 36 17.54 17.58 4.52
CA LEU A 36 16.46 17.52 3.55
C LEU A 36 16.51 16.13 2.90
N GLU A 37 15.96 15.13 3.57
CA GLU A 37 15.73 13.84 2.95
C GLU A 37 14.64 14.04 1.87
N SER A 38 14.97 13.79 0.60
CA SER A 38 13.97 13.81 -0.46
C SER A 38 12.91 12.75 -0.18
N GLU A 39 11.64 13.13 -0.19
CA GLU A 39 10.52 12.18 -0.05
C GLU A 39 10.69 11.08 -1.08
N ARG A 40 10.66 9.82 -0.64
CA ARG A 40 10.84 8.67 -1.52
C ARG A 40 9.55 8.51 -2.34
N LEU A 41 9.64 8.82 -3.63
CA LEU A 41 8.50 9.04 -4.54
C LEU A 41 7.99 7.71 -5.13
N VAL A 42 6.76 7.30 -4.80
CA VAL A 42 6.21 5.99 -5.24
C VAL A 42 5.01 6.11 -6.20
N SER A 43 4.41 7.30 -6.42
CA SER A 43 3.19 7.45 -7.24
C SER A 43 3.40 8.07 -8.63
N PRO A 44 2.80 7.51 -9.71
CA PRO A 44 3.00 7.95 -11.10
C PRO A 44 2.45 9.35 -11.46
N SER A 45 1.34 9.82 -10.88
CA SER A 45 0.71 11.09 -11.29
C SER A 45 1.04 12.26 -10.35
N TRP A 46 1.12 13.47 -10.92
CA TRP A 46 1.54 14.69 -10.20
C TRP A 46 0.53 15.16 -9.13
N PHE A 47 -0.77 14.97 -9.38
CA PHE A 47 -1.83 15.37 -8.45
C PHE A 47 -1.99 14.38 -7.30
N ILE A 48 -2.07 13.07 -7.60
CA ILE A 48 -2.14 12.03 -6.58
C ILE A 48 -0.91 12.15 -5.67
N ARG A 49 0.28 12.37 -6.23
CA ARG A 49 1.54 12.64 -5.49
C ARG A 49 1.44 13.72 -4.41
N ARG A 50 0.61 14.75 -4.59
CA ARG A 50 0.54 15.90 -3.69
C ARG A 50 -0.47 15.74 -2.55
N LEU A 51 -1.35 14.74 -2.65
CA LEU A 51 -2.35 14.44 -1.64
C LEU A 51 -1.75 13.59 -0.53
N ASN A 52 -2.10 13.93 0.72
CA ASN A 52 -1.76 13.12 1.88
C ASN A 52 -2.42 11.73 1.75
N PRO A 53 -1.72 10.62 2.08
CA PRO A 53 -2.28 9.26 2.07
C PRO A 53 -3.63 9.13 2.78
N ILE A 54 -3.83 9.88 3.87
CA ILE A 54 -5.12 9.94 4.55
C ILE A 54 -6.19 10.58 3.70
N SER A 55 -5.91 11.71 3.05
CA SER A 55 -6.88 12.39 2.21
C SER A 55 -7.32 11.53 1.05
N ARG A 56 -6.41 10.72 0.49
CA ARG A 56 -6.78 9.73 -0.54
C ARG A 56 -7.70 8.64 0.02
N PHE A 57 -7.42 8.14 1.22
CA PHE A 57 -8.25 7.13 1.88
C PHE A 57 -9.64 7.67 2.26
N ILE A 58 -9.69 8.85 2.88
CA ILE A 58 -10.93 9.54 3.25
C ILE A 58 -11.69 9.94 2.00
N GLY A 59 -11.02 10.45 0.96
CA GLY A 59 -11.63 10.81 -0.32
C GLY A 59 -12.28 9.60 -1.00
N ALA A 60 -11.59 8.46 -1.03
CA ALA A 60 -12.17 7.21 -1.52
C ALA A 60 -13.39 6.77 -0.70
N LEU A 61 -13.32 6.88 0.64
CA LEU A 61 -14.45 6.57 1.52
C LEU A 61 -15.64 7.50 1.26
N LEU A 62 -15.37 8.80 1.10
CA LEU A 62 -16.37 9.84 0.87
C LEU A 62 -17.02 9.69 -0.51
N LEU A 63 -16.30 9.26 -1.54
CA LEU A 63 -16.88 8.89 -2.83
C LEU A 63 -17.78 7.64 -2.73
N CYS A 64 -17.41 6.69 -1.87
CA CYS A 64 -18.14 5.43 -1.70
C CYS A 64 -19.43 5.58 -0.88
N LEU A 65 -19.44 6.43 0.15
CA LEU A 65 -20.54 6.54 1.12
C LEU A 65 -21.89 6.96 0.50
N PRO A 66 -21.97 7.98 -0.39
CA PRO A 66 -23.22 8.38 -1.05
C PRO A 66 -23.83 7.29 -1.92
N MET A 67 -22.98 6.44 -2.52
CA MET A 67 -23.41 5.34 -3.39
C MET A 67 -24.09 4.21 -2.62
N PHE A 68 -23.81 4.05 -1.32
CA PHE A 68 -24.54 3.10 -0.47
C PHE A 68 -25.98 3.53 -0.20
N VAL A 69 -26.24 4.84 -0.12
CA VAL A 69 -27.57 5.38 0.18
C VAL A 69 -28.45 5.45 -1.07
N THR A 70 -27.85 5.61 -2.25
CA THR A 70 -28.61 5.95 -3.47
C THR A 70 -28.67 4.81 -4.47
N LEU A 71 -29.88 4.31 -4.77
CA LEU A 71 -30.16 3.17 -5.67
C LEU A 71 -30.53 3.57 -7.12
N ASP A 72 -30.27 4.82 -7.53
CA ASP A 72 -30.76 5.37 -8.80
C ASP A 72 -29.66 5.47 -9.89
N ILE A 73 -30.05 5.26 -11.16
CA ILE A 73 -29.15 5.34 -12.33
C ILE A 73 -28.54 6.73 -12.46
N VAL A 74 -29.31 7.77 -12.16
CA VAL A 74 -28.92 9.16 -12.37
C VAL A 74 -27.76 9.48 -11.44
N SER A 75 -27.86 9.02 -10.20
CA SER A 75 -26.82 9.20 -9.20
C SER A 75 -25.55 8.41 -9.53
N ALA A 76 -25.68 7.17 -9.98
CA ALA A 76 -24.54 6.38 -10.43
C ALA A 76 -23.85 7.00 -11.66
N SER A 77 -24.62 7.52 -12.61
CA SER A 77 -24.08 8.13 -13.84
C SER A 77 -23.38 9.47 -13.56
N ILE A 78 -23.95 10.30 -12.67
CA ILE A 78 -23.32 11.56 -12.23
C ILE A 78 -22.03 11.26 -11.46
N ALA A 79 -22.04 10.28 -10.57
CA ALA A 79 -20.84 9.84 -9.84
C ALA A 79 -19.75 9.37 -10.82
N PHE A 80 -20.10 8.53 -11.79
CA PHE A 80 -19.17 8.10 -12.83
C PHE A 80 -18.61 9.26 -13.66
N GLY A 81 -19.46 10.23 -14.01
CA GLY A 81 -19.05 11.44 -14.73
C GLY A 81 -18.08 12.30 -13.92
N LEU A 82 -18.32 12.45 -12.62
CA LEU A 82 -17.42 13.12 -11.68
C LEU A 82 -16.08 12.39 -11.58
N ASP A 83 -16.07 11.06 -11.54
CA ASP A 83 -14.83 10.28 -11.51
C ASP A 83 -13.98 10.52 -12.77
N ILE A 84 -14.61 10.49 -13.95
CA ILE A 84 -13.92 10.77 -15.22
C ILE A 84 -13.33 12.19 -15.20
N LEU A 85 -14.10 13.18 -14.74
CA LEU A 85 -13.64 14.56 -14.64
C LEU A 85 -12.46 14.68 -13.66
N LEU A 86 -12.54 14.01 -12.51
CA LEU A 86 -11.51 14.06 -11.47
C LEU A 86 -10.22 13.38 -11.95
N PHE A 87 -10.31 12.27 -12.70
CA PHE A 87 -9.15 11.65 -13.33
C PHE A 87 -8.55 12.49 -14.46
N ALA A 88 -9.39 13.20 -15.23
CA ALA A 88 -8.93 14.12 -16.25
C ALA A 88 -8.15 15.29 -15.63
N ILE A 89 -8.67 15.90 -14.56
CA ILE A 89 -7.99 16.96 -13.80
C ILE A 89 -6.71 16.44 -13.14
N ALA A 90 -6.72 15.23 -12.60
CA ALA A 90 -5.56 14.60 -11.98
C ALA A 90 -4.47 14.19 -12.99
N GLY A 91 -4.74 14.28 -14.30
CA GLY A 91 -3.82 13.92 -15.38
C GLY A 91 -3.54 12.41 -15.45
N VAL A 92 -4.48 11.58 -15.00
CA VAL A 92 -4.33 10.12 -15.07
C VAL A 92 -4.68 9.67 -16.48
N THR A 93 -3.76 8.96 -17.13
CA THR A 93 -4.02 8.45 -18.49
C THR A 93 -5.15 7.42 -18.46
N PRO A 94 -6.19 7.52 -19.33
CA PRO A 94 -7.31 6.57 -19.34
C PRO A 94 -6.88 5.11 -19.51
N TRP A 95 -5.82 4.88 -20.29
CA TRP A 95 -5.23 3.56 -20.46
C TRP A 95 -4.60 3.00 -19.18
N TYR A 96 -4.00 3.85 -18.35
CA TYR A 96 -3.45 3.46 -17.06
C TYR A 96 -4.57 2.98 -16.12
N VAL A 97 -5.69 3.72 -16.09
CA VAL A 97 -6.89 3.34 -15.33
C VAL A 97 -7.40 1.97 -15.76
N LEU A 98 -7.60 1.77 -17.08
CA LEU A 98 -8.16 0.52 -17.60
C LEU A 98 -7.25 -0.69 -17.30
N ARG A 99 -5.93 -0.54 -17.45
CA ARG A 99 -4.96 -1.62 -17.20
C ARG A 99 -4.85 -2.02 -15.73
N HIS A 100 -4.93 -1.06 -14.80
CA HIS A 100 -4.80 -1.35 -13.38
C HIS A 100 -6.14 -1.77 -12.74
N THR A 101 -7.24 -1.36 -13.35
CA THR A 101 -8.60 -1.63 -12.86
C THR A 101 -9.24 -2.82 -13.56
N TRP A 102 -8.47 -3.62 -14.31
CA TRP A 102 -8.98 -4.78 -15.06
C TRP A 102 -9.81 -5.78 -14.21
N PRO A 103 -9.50 -6.09 -12.92
CA PRO A 103 -10.31 -7.01 -12.14
C PRO A 103 -11.68 -6.42 -11.79
N VAL A 104 -11.75 -5.09 -11.64
CA VAL A 104 -13.00 -4.38 -11.37
C VAL A 104 -13.91 -4.44 -12.59
N TRP A 105 -13.38 -4.32 -13.81
CA TRP A 105 -14.19 -4.46 -15.03
C TRP A 105 -14.74 -5.89 -15.20
N ILE A 106 -13.98 -6.90 -14.77
CA ILE A 106 -14.47 -8.28 -14.72
C ILE A 106 -15.58 -8.42 -13.67
N ALA A 107 -15.39 -7.85 -12.47
CA ALA A 107 -16.40 -7.87 -11.42
C ALA A 107 -17.68 -7.13 -11.85
N ALA A 108 -17.55 -5.96 -12.47
CA ALA A 108 -18.66 -5.16 -13.00
C ALA A 108 -19.41 -5.93 -14.10
N SER A 109 -18.70 -6.51 -15.07
CA SER A 109 -19.31 -7.34 -16.11
C SER A 109 -19.98 -8.59 -15.53
N GLY A 110 -19.39 -9.23 -14.52
CA GLY A 110 -19.98 -10.35 -13.80
C GLY A 110 -21.28 -9.96 -13.10
N SER A 111 -21.29 -8.79 -12.43
CA SER A 111 -22.50 -8.26 -11.80
C SER A 111 -23.57 -7.88 -12.82
N PHE A 112 -23.18 -7.33 -13.97
CA PHE A 112 -24.07 -7.01 -15.08
C PHE A 112 -24.77 -8.27 -15.60
N ILE A 113 -24.00 -9.32 -15.91
CA ILE A 113 -24.57 -10.60 -16.38
C ILE A 113 -25.49 -11.18 -15.29
N SER A 114 -25.08 -11.20 -14.03
CA SER A 114 -25.91 -11.73 -12.95
C SER A 114 -27.26 -10.99 -12.83
N VAL A 115 -27.25 -9.66 -12.90
CA VAL A 115 -28.47 -8.85 -12.81
C VAL A 115 -29.30 -8.92 -14.09
N LEU A 116 -28.67 -9.01 -15.27
CA LEU A 116 -29.39 -9.16 -16.52
C LEU A 116 -30.19 -10.48 -16.57
N LEU A 117 -29.61 -11.55 -16.02
CA LEU A 117 -30.19 -12.90 -16.06
C LEU A 117 -31.20 -13.17 -14.93
N TYR A 118 -30.99 -12.59 -13.74
CA TYR A 118 -31.80 -12.85 -12.54
C TYR A 118 -32.44 -11.59 -11.92
N GLY A 119 -32.32 -10.44 -12.58
CA GLY A 119 -32.91 -9.19 -12.13
C GLY A 119 -34.43 -9.25 -12.10
N GLN A 120 -35.04 -8.34 -11.32
CA GLN A 120 -36.50 -8.24 -11.28
C GLN A 120 -37.04 -7.94 -12.69
N SER A 121 -37.83 -8.87 -13.22
CA SER A 121 -38.58 -8.67 -14.46
C SER A 121 -39.61 -7.57 -14.21
N SER A 122 -39.55 -6.50 -15.00
CA SER A 122 -40.55 -5.41 -14.96
C SER A 122 -40.63 -4.77 -16.33
N GLY A 123 -41.83 -4.78 -16.92
CA GLY A 123 -42.09 -4.31 -18.28
C GLY A 123 -42.01 -5.41 -19.35
N ASP A 124 -42.13 -5.01 -20.62
CA ASP A 124 -42.18 -5.91 -21.77
C ASP A 124 -40.91 -6.77 -21.89
N ASP A 125 -41.14 -8.06 -22.21
CA ASP A 125 -40.11 -9.05 -22.40
C ASP A 125 -39.49 -8.91 -23.79
N ILE A 126 -38.22 -8.50 -23.85
CA ILE A 126 -37.50 -8.28 -25.11
C ILE A 126 -37.04 -9.61 -25.71
N PHE A 127 -36.66 -10.54 -24.84
CA PHE A 127 -36.14 -11.85 -25.25
C PHE A 127 -36.45 -12.90 -24.18
N LYS A 128 -37.11 -13.99 -24.60
CA LYS A 128 -37.37 -15.17 -23.76
C LYS A 128 -36.64 -16.36 -24.35
N PHE A 129 -35.75 -16.97 -23.58
CA PHE A 129 -35.12 -18.21 -23.96
C PHE A 129 -35.05 -19.16 -22.76
N GLY A 130 -35.96 -20.14 -22.71
CA GLY A 130 -36.06 -21.08 -21.59
C GLY A 130 -36.39 -20.38 -20.26
N TRP A 131 -35.61 -20.66 -19.21
CA TRP A 131 -35.75 -20.02 -17.88
C TRP A 131 -35.12 -18.61 -17.81
N MET A 132 -34.57 -18.13 -18.91
CA MET A 132 -33.91 -16.83 -19.00
C MET A 132 -34.88 -15.80 -19.58
N HIS A 133 -35.30 -14.85 -18.74
CA HIS A 133 -36.21 -13.76 -19.10
C HIS A 133 -35.46 -12.44 -19.08
N ILE A 134 -35.19 -11.87 -20.26
CA ILE A 134 -34.56 -10.55 -20.38
C ILE A 134 -35.67 -9.53 -20.66
N SER A 135 -36.06 -8.83 -19.59
CA SER A 135 -37.03 -7.73 -19.60
C SER A 135 -36.32 -6.38 -19.65
N GLN A 136 -36.97 -5.34 -20.18
CA GLN A 136 -36.45 -3.96 -20.19
C GLN A 136 -36.03 -3.48 -18.80
N GLY A 137 -36.79 -3.83 -17.75
CA GLY A 137 -36.46 -3.50 -16.36
C GLY A 137 -35.18 -4.17 -15.87
N SER A 138 -34.96 -5.44 -16.24
CA SER A 138 -33.74 -6.17 -15.91
C SER A 138 -32.51 -5.57 -16.60
N LEU A 139 -32.63 -5.18 -17.88
CA LEU A 139 -31.55 -4.51 -18.61
C LEU A 139 -31.20 -3.16 -17.98
N TYR A 140 -32.20 -2.36 -17.62
CA TYR A 140 -31.99 -1.08 -16.93
C TYR A 140 -31.26 -1.29 -15.59
N LEU A 141 -31.73 -2.22 -14.75
CA LEU A 141 -31.09 -2.56 -13.47
C LEU A 141 -29.66 -3.09 -13.65
N ALA A 142 -29.41 -3.87 -14.70
CA ALA A 142 -28.08 -4.38 -15.01
C ALA A 142 -27.11 -3.25 -15.36
N ILE A 143 -27.52 -2.30 -16.22
CA ILE A 143 -26.72 -1.11 -16.56
C ILE A 143 -26.49 -0.25 -15.32
N CYS A 144 -27.52 -0.03 -14.49
CA CYS A 144 -27.39 0.69 -13.21
C CYS A 144 -26.30 0.08 -12.34
N THR A 145 -26.34 -1.24 -12.17
CA THR A 145 -25.40 -1.97 -11.33
C THR A 145 -23.99 -1.91 -11.90
N PHE A 146 -23.84 -2.06 -13.22
CA PHE A 146 -22.55 -1.95 -13.90
C PHE A 146 -21.89 -0.58 -13.67
N VAL A 147 -22.61 0.51 -13.97
CA VAL A 147 -22.11 1.88 -13.80
C VAL A 147 -21.77 2.15 -12.34
N ARG A 148 -22.61 1.66 -11.42
CA ARG A 148 -22.39 1.83 -9.97
C ARG A 148 -21.13 1.12 -9.48
N VAL A 149 -20.92 -0.14 -9.87
CA VAL A 149 -19.72 -0.88 -9.49
C VAL A 149 -18.47 -0.20 -10.03
N ALA A 150 -18.52 0.28 -11.28
CA ALA A 150 -17.42 1.04 -11.86
C ALA A 150 -17.15 2.34 -11.07
N SER A 151 -18.20 3.11 -10.76
CA SER A 151 -18.07 4.40 -10.04
C SER A 151 -17.52 4.24 -8.62
N VAL A 152 -17.83 3.15 -7.93
CA VAL A 152 -17.30 2.94 -6.57
C VAL A 152 -15.87 2.40 -6.61
N ALA A 153 -15.62 1.39 -7.46
CA ALA A 153 -14.38 0.63 -7.41
C ALA A 153 -13.23 1.29 -8.17
N VAL A 154 -13.51 2.01 -9.27
CA VAL A 154 -12.47 2.67 -10.08
C VAL A 154 -11.72 3.75 -9.28
N PRO A 155 -12.36 4.75 -8.66
CA PRO A 155 -11.66 5.74 -7.83
C PRO A 155 -11.00 5.11 -6.61
N GLY A 156 -11.63 4.11 -5.98
CA GLY A 156 -11.05 3.39 -4.86
C GLY A 156 -9.71 2.73 -5.20
N VAL A 157 -9.64 2.05 -6.35
CA VAL A 157 -8.39 1.41 -6.82
C VAL A 157 -7.35 2.45 -7.19
N ILE A 158 -7.72 3.50 -7.93
CA ILE A 158 -6.76 4.52 -8.38
C ILE A 158 -6.15 5.28 -7.20
N LEU A 159 -6.97 5.65 -6.21
CA LEU A 159 -6.50 6.34 -5.01
C LEU A 159 -5.66 5.42 -4.12
N ALA A 160 -5.92 4.11 -4.15
CA ALA A 160 -5.15 3.11 -3.40
C ALA A 160 -3.79 2.80 -4.02
N ILE A 161 -3.65 2.90 -5.34
CA ILE A 161 -2.39 2.61 -6.03
C ILE A 161 -1.31 3.63 -5.63
N GLY A 162 -0.17 3.12 -5.15
CA GLY A 162 0.93 3.95 -4.69
C GLY A 162 0.71 4.59 -3.31
N LEU A 163 -0.22 4.07 -2.51
CA LEU A 163 -0.27 4.34 -1.07
C LEU A 163 0.85 3.58 -0.36
N ASP A 164 1.76 4.31 0.27
CA ASP A 164 2.75 3.71 1.16
C ASP A 164 2.10 3.39 2.52
N PRO A 165 2.13 2.12 2.97
CA PRO A 165 1.46 1.71 4.21
C PRO A 165 2.05 2.41 5.44
N THR A 166 3.31 2.84 5.34
CA THR A 166 4.00 3.55 6.40
C THR A 166 3.47 4.98 6.55
N ASP A 167 3.21 5.68 5.45
CA ASP A 167 2.74 7.06 5.49
C ASP A 167 1.25 7.12 5.87
N LEU A 168 0.47 6.11 5.45
CA LEU A 168 -0.89 5.92 5.92
C LEU A 168 -0.95 5.70 7.44
N ALA A 169 -0.05 4.87 7.99
CA ALA A 169 0.05 4.64 9.43
C ALA A 169 0.46 5.92 10.20
N ASP A 170 1.45 6.65 9.70
CA ASP A 170 1.88 7.91 10.31
C ASP A 170 0.75 8.96 10.26
N GLY A 171 0.00 9.01 9.15
CA GLY A 171 -1.23 9.80 9.06
C GLY A 171 -2.26 9.39 10.11
N LEU A 172 -2.57 8.08 10.22
CA LEU A 172 -3.66 7.59 11.10
C LEU A 172 -3.43 8.01 12.55
N VAL A 173 -2.17 8.00 12.99
CA VAL A 173 -1.77 8.43 14.33
C VAL A 173 -1.78 9.96 14.48
N GLN A 174 -1.31 10.70 13.46
CA GLN A 174 -1.10 12.15 13.60
C GLN A 174 -2.33 13.00 13.27
N ILE A 175 -3.15 12.59 12.30
CA ILE A 175 -4.31 13.35 11.82
C ILE A 175 -5.59 12.81 12.45
N LEU A 176 -5.82 11.49 12.33
CA LEU A 176 -7.01 10.82 12.88
C LEU A 176 -6.87 10.49 14.38
N HIS A 177 -5.70 10.75 14.99
CA HIS A 177 -5.43 10.54 16.41
C HIS A 177 -5.72 9.10 16.90
N PHE A 178 -5.58 8.10 16.02
CA PHE A 178 -5.72 6.70 16.42
C PHE A 178 -4.62 6.29 17.39
N SER A 179 -4.99 5.38 18.30
CA SER A 179 -4.09 4.87 19.32
C SER A 179 -2.83 4.21 18.69
N PRO A 180 -1.61 4.75 18.94
CA PRO A 180 -0.37 4.33 18.28
C PRO A 180 -0.06 2.83 18.41
N ARG A 181 -0.44 2.21 19.54
CA ARG A 181 -0.21 0.77 19.79
C ARG A 181 -0.81 -0.13 18.72
N PHE A 182 -2.02 0.19 18.23
CA PHE A 182 -2.71 -0.62 17.24
C PHE A 182 -2.19 -0.32 15.84
N VAL A 183 -2.01 0.96 15.50
CA VAL A 183 -1.57 1.36 14.16
C VAL A 183 -0.15 0.85 13.87
N TYR A 184 0.79 1.03 14.80
CA TYR A 184 2.16 0.56 14.60
C TYR A 184 2.28 -0.97 14.72
N GLY A 185 1.45 -1.63 15.53
CA GLY A 185 1.33 -3.08 15.54
C GLY A 185 0.85 -3.63 14.19
N ALA A 186 -0.19 -3.04 13.62
CA ALA A 186 -0.71 -3.39 12.30
C ALA A 186 0.32 -3.13 11.19
N LEU A 187 1.00 -1.96 11.21
CA LEU A 187 2.08 -1.65 10.27
C LEU A 187 3.22 -2.68 10.34
N ALA A 188 3.59 -3.09 11.56
CA ALA A 188 4.62 -4.11 11.74
C ALA A 188 4.17 -5.47 11.16
N GLY A 189 2.90 -5.84 11.34
CA GLY A 189 2.30 -7.01 10.71
C GLY A 189 2.34 -6.95 9.17
N LEU A 190 1.96 -5.82 8.58
CA LEU A 190 2.04 -5.60 7.12
C LEU A 190 3.48 -5.75 6.60
N ARG A 191 4.47 -5.22 7.34
CA ARG A 191 5.88 -5.42 6.98
C ARG A 191 6.30 -6.88 7.09
N MET A 192 5.88 -7.58 8.16
CA MET A 192 6.17 -9.00 8.33
C MET A 192 5.62 -9.85 7.19
N PHE A 193 4.46 -9.51 6.63
CA PHE A 193 3.90 -10.23 5.48
C PHE A 193 4.87 -10.30 4.30
N SER A 194 5.56 -9.18 3.99
CA SER A 194 6.58 -9.16 2.93
C SER A 194 7.77 -10.06 3.24
N LEU A 195 8.21 -10.11 4.50
CA LEU A 195 9.25 -11.05 4.96
C LEU A 195 8.80 -12.50 4.82
N LEU A 196 7.58 -12.83 5.24
CA LEU A 196 7.02 -14.18 5.14
C LEU A 196 6.94 -14.65 3.69
N GLN A 197 6.63 -13.77 2.74
CA GLN A 197 6.63 -14.10 1.32
C GLN A 197 8.02 -14.50 0.82
N ASN A 198 9.05 -13.81 1.29
CA ASN A 198 10.44 -14.16 0.99
C ASN A 198 10.86 -15.48 1.66
N ASP A 199 10.45 -15.70 2.91
CA ASP A 199 10.67 -16.96 3.62
C ASP A 199 9.98 -18.14 2.92
N TRP A 200 8.76 -17.94 2.40
CA TRP A 200 8.06 -18.95 1.61
C TRP A 200 8.90 -19.37 0.40
N ARG A 201 9.40 -18.40 -0.37
CA ARG A 201 10.25 -18.67 -1.54
C ARG A 201 11.55 -19.39 -1.12
N ALA A 202 12.17 -18.96 -0.03
CA ALA A 202 13.38 -19.58 0.51
C ALA A 202 13.15 -21.03 0.95
N PHE A 203 12.05 -21.33 1.65
CA PHE A 203 11.67 -22.70 2.00
C PHE A 203 11.40 -23.57 0.78
N GLY A 204 10.80 -23.00 -0.27
CA GLY A 204 10.61 -23.69 -1.55
C GLY A 204 11.95 -24.06 -2.22
N LEU A 205 12.94 -23.18 -2.16
CA LEU A 205 14.28 -23.42 -2.70
C LEU A 205 15.07 -24.44 -1.86
N ALA A 206 15.08 -24.30 -0.54
CA ALA A 206 15.82 -25.19 0.37
C ALA A 206 15.30 -26.64 0.36
N ARG A 207 14.00 -26.85 0.11
CA ARG A 207 13.47 -28.22 -0.06
C ARG A 207 13.84 -28.84 -1.39
N ARG A 208 13.88 -28.04 -2.46
CA ARG A 208 14.35 -28.51 -3.76
C ARG A 208 15.81 -28.95 -3.71
N SER A 209 16.68 -28.20 -3.02
CA SER A 209 18.09 -28.59 -2.85
C SER A 209 18.27 -29.86 -2.02
N ARG A 210 17.32 -30.19 -1.14
CA ARG A 210 17.32 -31.42 -0.33
C ARG A 210 16.69 -32.62 -1.04
N GLY A 211 16.28 -32.50 -2.31
CA GLY A 211 15.62 -33.58 -3.05
C GLY A 211 14.20 -33.90 -2.57
N ILE A 212 13.59 -33.08 -1.72
CA ILE A 212 12.27 -33.35 -1.10
C ILE A 212 11.13 -32.87 -2.02
N SER A 213 11.28 -33.04 -3.34
CA SER A 213 10.35 -32.49 -4.33
C SER A 213 9.27 -33.47 -4.80
N ASP A 214 9.38 -34.76 -4.46
CA ASP A 214 8.63 -35.83 -5.13
C ASP A 214 7.26 -36.16 -4.48
N GLY A 215 6.87 -35.41 -3.44
CA GLY A 215 5.59 -35.58 -2.75
C GLY A 215 4.40 -34.90 -3.43
N LYS A 216 3.17 -35.33 -3.08
CA LYS A 216 1.91 -34.68 -3.48
C LYS A 216 1.95 -33.19 -3.16
N ALA A 217 1.60 -32.33 -4.13
CA ALA A 217 1.68 -30.87 -4.01
C ALA A 217 0.99 -30.33 -2.75
N LEU A 218 -0.14 -30.93 -2.36
CA LEU A 218 -0.90 -30.55 -1.16
C LEU A 218 -0.12 -30.81 0.14
N GLN A 219 0.51 -31.97 0.29
CA GLN A 219 1.29 -32.31 1.48
C GLN A 219 2.54 -31.41 1.59
N ARG A 220 3.14 -31.07 0.45
CA ARG A 220 4.24 -30.09 0.38
C ARG A 220 3.79 -28.69 0.81
N MET A 221 2.60 -28.26 0.40
CA MET A 221 2.04 -26.97 0.82
C MET A 221 1.73 -26.96 2.32
N LEU A 222 1.07 -27.99 2.84
CA LEU A 222 0.73 -28.08 4.27
C LEU A 222 1.97 -28.07 5.17
N SER A 223 2.98 -28.88 4.84
CA SER A 223 4.25 -28.91 5.59
C SER A 223 5.01 -27.59 5.52
N GLN A 224 5.01 -26.91 4.36
CA GLN A 224 5.60 -25.58 4.22
C GLN A 224 4.87 -24.52 5.04
N SER A 225 3.53 -24.54 5.00
CA SER A 225 2.68 -23.62 5.75
C SER A 225 2.86 -23.80 7.24
N PHE A 226 3.00 -25.04 7.71
CA PHE A 226 3.30 -25.31 9.12
C PHE A 226 4.65 -24.73 9.54
N GLY A 227 5.70 -24.94 8.75
CA GLY A 227 7.02 -24.35 9.00
C GLY A 227 6.99 -22.82 9.02
N LEU A 228 6.26 -22.20 8.08
CA LEU A 228 6.04 -20.76 8.09
C LEU A 228 5.24 -20.30 9.31
N LEU A 229 4.19 -21.02 9.70
CA LEU A 229 3.36 -20.67 10.84
C LEU A 229 4.21 -20.61 12.12
N VAL A 230 5.01 -21.65 12.37
CA VAL A 230 5.92 -21.71 13.53
C VAL A 230 6.93 -20.56 13.49
N LEU A 231 7.52 -20.29 12.31
CA LEU A 231 8.46 -19.17 12.15
C LEU A 231 7.78 -17.82 12.41
N SER A 232 6.55 -17.65 11.94
CA SER A 232 5.75 -16.43 12.09
C SER A 232 5.40 -16.19 13.55
N ILE A 233 4.96 -17.22 14.27
CA ILE A 233 4.70 -17.14 15.72
C ILE A 233 5.98 -16.72 16.44
N ARG A 234 7.11 -17.40 16.20
CA ARG A 234 8.38 -17.07 16.86
C ARG A 234 8.83 -15.64 16.60
N ARG A 235 8.75 -15.18 15.35
CA ARG A 235 9.15 -13.81 14.99
C ARG A 235 8.17 -12.79 15.57
N GLY A 236 6.87 -13.07 15.54
CA GLY A 236 5.83 -12.23 16.13
C GLY A 236 6.02 -12.05 17.63
N THR A 237 6.29 -13.12 18.37
CA THR A 237 6.60 -13.05 19.81
C THR A 237 7.85 -12.21 20.07
N LYS A 238 8.94 -12.45 19.32
CA LYS A 238 10.16 -11.63 19.46
C LYS A 238 9.93 -10.15 19.16
N LEU A 239 9.12 -9.85 18.14
CA LEU A 239 8.75 -8.49 17.79
C LEU A 239 7.92 -7.85 18.92
N ALA A 240 6.93 -8.56 19.46
CA ALA A 240 6.13 -8.08 20.59
C ALA A 240 7.00 -7.76 21.81
N THR A 241 7.88 -8.69 22.22
CA THR A 241 8.82 -8.46 23.32
C THR A 241 9.76 -7.29 23.05
N ALA A 242 10.25 -7.12 21.82
CA ALA A 242 11.08 -5.98 21.44
C ALA A 242 10.30 -4.66 21.46
N MET A 243 9.01 -4.67 21.11
CA MET A 243 8.14 -3.49 21.18
C MET A 243 7.86 -3.12 22.64
N GLU A 244 7.59 -4.09 23.50
CA GLU A 244 7.44 -3.87 24.94
C GLU A 244 8.72 -3.33 25.57
N ALA A 245 9.88 -3.88 25.22
CA ALA A 245 11.19 -3.39 25.68
C ALA A 245 11.48 -1.94 25.22
N ARG A 246 10.95 -1.52 24.07
CA ARG A 246 10.98 -0.13 23.59
C ARG A 246 9.86 0.74 24.17
N ALA A 247 9.19 0.24 25.21
CA ALA A 247 8.10 0.87 25.91
C ALA A 247 6.91 1.22 25.01
N PHE A 248 6.61 0.47 23.92
CA PHE A 248 5.46 0.76 23.03
C PHE A 248 4.12 0.84 23.79
N GLY A 249 3.96 0.11 24.90
CA GLY A 249 2.80 0.16 25.77
C GLY A 249 2.78 1.27 26.82
N SER A 250 3.82 2.11 26.93
CA SER A 250 3.86 3.18 27.94
C SER A 250 2.92 4.34 27.60
N SER A 251 2.44 5.03 28.64
CA SER A 251 1.62 6.25 28.56
C SER A 251 2.42 7.52 28.26
N ILE A 252 3.74 7.39 28.04
CA ILE A 252 4.64 8.53 27.80
C ILE A 252 4.32 9.15 26.44
N LYS A 253 4.24 10.49 26.41
CA LYS A 253 4.00 11.25 25.18
C LYS A 253 5.13 11.01 24.18
N ARG A 254 4.79 10.45 23.01
CA ARG A 254 5.74 10.17 21.92
C ARG A 254 5.93 11.39 21.04
N VAL A 255 7.15 11.57 20.54
CA VAL A 255 7.48 12.53 19.49
C VAL A 255 7.59 11.77 18.16
N PRO A 256 6.81 12.14 17.13
CA PRO A 256 6.86 11.46 15.84
C PRO A 256 8.18 11.75 15.12
N ALA A 257 8.80 10.72 14.54
CA ALA A 257 10.06 10.84 13.81
C ALA A 257 9.88 11.51 12.44
N ARG A 258 8.72 11.31 11.79
CA ARG A 258 8.32 11.98 10.55
C ARG A 258 7.03 12.73 10.77
N LYS A 259 6.90 13.91 10.14
CA LYS A 259 5.70 14.74 10.23
C LYS A 259 4.79 14.44 9.04
N SER A 260 3.56 14.02 9.30
CA SER A 260 2.48 14.01 8.32
C SER A 260 1.73 15.34 8.45
N LYS A 261 1.71 16.14 7.38
CA LYS A 261 0.98 17.41 7.34
C LYS A 261 -0.10 17.35 6.28
N LEU A 262 -1.27 17.91 6.58
CA LEU A 262 -2.27 18.20 5.57
C LEU A 262 -1.79 19.41 4.76
N THR A 263 -1.91 19.32 3.45
CA THR A 263 -1.55 20.38 2.50
C THR A 263 -2.82 21.08 2.02
N ALA A 264 -2.72 22.32 1.51
CA ALA A 264 -3.87 23.06 1.00
C ALA A 264 -4.65 22.33 -0.13
N TYR A 265 -4.01 21.38 -0.82
CA TYR A 265 -4.66 20.52 -1.82
C TYR A 265 -5.54 19.39 -1.22
N ASP A 266 -5.50 19.19 0.10
CA ASP A 266 -6.30 18.17 0.80
C ASP A 266 -7.70 18.67 1.20
N TRP A 267 -8.00 19.97 1.03
CA TRP A 267 -9.29 20.61 1.31
C TRP A 267 -10.08 20.82 0.02
#